data_AF-A0AAW5MW03-F1
#
_entry.id   AF-A0AAW5MW03-F1
#
_cell.length_a   1.000
_cell.length_b   1.000
_cell.length_c   1.000
_cell.angle_alpha   90.00
_cell.angle_beta   90.00
_cell.angle_gamma   90.00
#
_symmetry.space_group_name_H-M   'P 1'
#
loop_
_entity.id
_entity.type
_entity.pdbx_description
1 polymer ?
#
loop_
_entity_poly.entity_id
_entity_poly.type
_entity_poly.pdbx_seq_one_letter_code
_entity_poly.pdbx_strand_id
1 'polypeptide(L)'
;MIIKDRKTFTLLIFIVFAIFMVALKTPMHSDDYSYYSRGLSIETHIANYMHWSGRVVADYISTFMLFFDDINIRAIINSIGVASLITLIAAMPSAFTGKALRPDVLALVFFLYWIANPNIGQNSFWIVGTANYTFTTLLAFCYIYFLIKWYKNHNPIKILVLFFLGILAGCSNENTSVTMAGLSLLATCYLVFGKVTNIKYAVIPTIGVILGAAIILLAPGNYVRAKHPLFIDFGKLSVFEKIHLHLSDRILFAFTSAWPVFLVAAVLITCFLVKKIYKQNINSLILIAISAFFFMGFIVDNFVLFAAPYTPPRSYSSGFCFLMLSLSFLISACLQKDNKPNKIIISISIIAGAWFIYSYYFIYSSYARTFVQNNIRVSSILANRINGDDIIPVPTLHFAKLLKEEDQFDRYHNDGSIGSFFGINKVPSVTATFDYSGISQKPIATGKFNVIDDTFVTGIYISHQQPMINGTLIFEFNKNSDDIVNWTSKKRMFTHIYLKNGKSITRYFSRLTIPLFNRFYGGVALRGIDENQIQSISFGFEDNGVAKSVYNIKL
;
A
#
# COMPACT_ATOMS: atom_id res chain seq x y z
N MET A 1 30.73 8.29 0.50
CA MET A 1 29.70 7.62 -0.31
C MET A 1 29.04 6.54 0.54
N ILE A 2 27.69 6.50 0.60
CA ILE A 2 26.92 5.53 1.42
C ILE A 2 27.05 4.12 0.85
N ILE A 3 26.99 4.02 -0.48
CA ILE A 3 27.20 2.80 -1.26
C ILE A 3 28.66 2.83 -1.75
N LYS A 4 29.41 1.74 -1.57
CA LYS A 4 30.81 1.64 -2.01
C LYS A 4 31.10 0.42 -2.87
N ASP A 5 30.26 -0.61 -2.81
CA ASP A 5 30.52 -1.88 -3.48
C ASP A 5 29.44 -2.24 -4.52
N ARG A 6 29.86 -3.03 -5.50
CA ARG A 6 29.01 -3.49 -6.62
C ARG A 6 27.81 -4.30 -6.15
N LYS A 7 27.92 -5.08 -5.07
CA LYS A 7 26.81 -5.95 -4.61
C LYS A 7 25.67 -5.11 -4.05
N THR A 8 25.98 -4.11 -3.22
CA THR A 8 24.99 -3.17 -2.69
C THR A 8 24.29 -2.40 -3.82
N PHE A 9 25.02 -1.98 -4.85
CA PHE A 9 24.44 -1.32 -6.02
C PHE A 9 23.53 -2.25 -6.84
N THR A 10 23.97 -3.49 -7.11
CA THR A 10 23.13 -4.49 -7.80
C THR A 10 21.86 -4.81 -7.02
N LEU A 11 21.95 -4.92 -5.69
CA LEU A 11 20.79 -5.13 -4.85
C LEU A 11 19.82 -3.93 -4.88
N LEU A 12 20.33 -2.70 -4.90
CA LEU A 12 19.49 -1.51 -5.07
C LEU A 12 18.73 -1.54 -6.39
N ILE A 13 19.38 -1.91 -7.50
CA ILE A 13 18.71 -2.06 -8.79
C ILE A 13 17.61 -3.13 -8.70
N PHE A 14 17.89 -4.27 -8.06
CA PHE A 14 16.89 -5.31 -7.85
C PHE A 14 15.69 -4.80 -7.04
N ILE A 15 15.91 -4.05 -5.96
CA ILE A 15 14.84 -3.46 -5.13
C ILE A 15 13.98 -2.50 -5.95
N VAL A 16 14.62 -1.58 -6.69
CA VAL A 16 13.91 -0.65 -7.58
C VAL A 16 13.08 -1.42 -8.61
N PHE A 17 13.66 -2.44 -9.24
CA PHE A 17 12.97 -3.25 -10.24
C PHE A 17 11.79 -4.02 -9.66
N ALA A 18 11.93 -4.64 -8.48
CA ALA A 18 10.86 -5.38 -7.83
C ALA A 18 9.66 -4.46 -7.51
N ILE A 19 9.92 -3.27 -6.96
CA ILE A 19 8.87 -2.29 -6.67
C ILE A 19 8.23 -1.78 -7.98
N PHE A 20 9.05 -1.52 -9.00
CA PHE A 20 8.62 -1.03 -10.31
C PHE A 20 7.65 -1.97 -11.01
N MET A 21 7.93 -3.27 -11.00
CA MET A 21 7.07 -4.26 -11.64
C MET A 21 5.66 -4.32 -11.02
N VAL A 22 5.52 -4.06 -9.72
CA VAL A 22 4.21 -3.95 -9.06
C VAL A 22 3.59 -2.57 -9.30
N ALA A 23 4.35 -1.49 -9.17
CA ALA A 23 3.88 -0.12 -9.41
C ALA A 23 3.33 0.08 -10.83
N LEU A 24 3.94 -0.56 -11.84
CA LEU A 24 3.43 -0.59 -13.22
C LEU A 24 2.04 -1.24 -13.36
N LYS A 25 1.65 -2.07 -12.40
CA LYS A 25 0.35 -2.76 -12.37
C LYS A 25 -0.62 -2.11 -11.39
N THR A 26 -0.29 -0.93 -10.86
CA THR A 26 -1.17 -0.13 -10.01
C THR A 26 -1.83 0.96 -10.86
N PRO A 27 -3.10 0.80 -11.26
CA PRO A 27 -3.80 1.83 -12.03
C PRO A 27 -4.13 3.06 -11.17
N MET A 28 -4.54 4.16 -11.80
CA MET A 28 -5.13 5.28 -11.08
C MET A 28 -6.44 4.84 -10.41
N HIS A 29 -6.58 5.15 -9.13
CA HIS A 29 -7.75 4.81 -8.32
C HIS A 29 -7.96 5.80 -7.16
N SER A 30 -9.12 5.72 -6.50
CA SER A 30 -9.38 6.51 -5.29
C SER A 30 -9.14 8.01 -5.53
N ASP A 31 -8.42 8.67 -4.63
CA ASP A 31 -8.13 10.10 -4.69
C ASP A 31 -7.21 10.49 -5.87
N ASP A 32 -6.59 9.54 -6.59
CA ASP A 32 -5.70 9.85 -7.72
C ASP A 32 -6.43 10.72 -8.78
N TYR A 33 -7.71 10.46 -9.04
CA TYR A 33 -8.49 11.25 -10.00
C TYR A 33 -8.71 12.70 -9.53
N SER A 34 -8.93 12.89 -8.23
CA SER A 34 -9.11 14.22 -7.62
C SER A 34 -7.80 15.02 -7.65
N TYR A 35 -6.69 14.38 -7.29
CA TYR A 35 -5.37 15.04 -7.33
C TYR A 35 -4.87 15.27 -8.76
N TYR A 36 -5.17 14.38 -9.71
CA TYR A 36 -4.88 14.63 -11.13
C TYR A 36 -5.60 15.90 -11.60
N SER A 37 -6.91 15.98 -11.34
CA SER A 37 -7.75 17.10 -11.79
C SER A 37 -7.40 18.42 -11.09
N ARG A 38 -6.76 18.38 -9.91
CA ARG A 38 -6.35 19.56 -9.15
C ARG A 38 -5.20 20.34 -9.80
N GLY A 39 -4.29 19.64 -10.49
CA GLY A 39 -3.10 20.24 -11.09
C GLY A 39 -2.10 20.82 -10.07
N LEU A 40 -1.09 21.52 -10.58
CA LEU A 40 0.04 22.06 -9.80
C LEU A 40 -0.10 23.54 -9.38
N SER A 41 -1.22 24.18 -9.71
CA SER A 41 -1.42 25.60 -9.43
C SER A 41 -1.44 25.92 -7.93
N ILE A 42 -0.81 27.02 -7.55
CA ILE A 42 -0.73 27.44 -6.14
C ILE A 42 -2.12 27.70 -5.58
N GLU A 43 -3.02 28.27 -6.39
CA GLU A 43 -4.39 28.61 -6.03
C GLU A 43 -5.19 27.38 -5.60
N THR A 44 -5.10 26.27 -6.34
CA THR A 44 -5.83 25.03 -6.01
C THR A 44 -5.27 24.32 -4.78
N HIS A 45 -3.97 24.50 -4.49
CA HIS A 45 -3.34 24.02 -3.27
C HIS A 45 -3.67 24.88 -2.05
N ILE A 46 -3.75 26.21 -2.19
CA ILE A 46 -4.26 27.09 -1.14
C ILE A 46 -5.71 26.74 -0.83
N ALA A 47 -6.56 26.55 -1.84
CA ALA A 47 -7.94 26.11 -1.63
C ALA A 47 -8.01 24.75 -0.91
N ASN A 48 -7.14 23.80 -1.26
CA ASN A 48 -7.05 22.51 -0.54
C ASN A 48 -6.67 22.69 0.93
N TYR A 49 -5.69 23.56 1.20
CA TYR A 49 -5.22 23.86 2.55
C TYR A 49 -6.32 24.49 3.41
N MET A 50 -7.12 25.37 2.81
CA MET A 50 -8.21 26.06 3.50
C MET A 50 -9.43 25.16 3.75
N HIS A 51 -9.70 24.18 2.89
CA HIS A 51 -10.98 23.45 2.92
C HIS A 51 -10.90 21.93 3.14
N TRP A 52 -9.73 21.29 3.00
CA TRP A 52 -9.64 19.83 3.02
C TRP A 52 -8.47 19.26 3.85
N SER A 53 -7.23 19.67 3.58
CA SER A 53 -6.03 18.98 4.07
C SER A 53 -4.88 19.94 4.33
N GLY A 54 -4.24 19.81 5.51
CA GLY A 54 -2.99 20.52 5.83
C GLY A 54 -1.72 19.90 5.25
N ARG A 55 -1.82 18.79 4.51
CA ARG A 55 -0.68 17.97 4.06
C ARG A 55 -0.01 18.54 2.82
N VAL A 56 0.41 19.79 2.87
CA VAL A 56 0.92 20.55 1.71
C VAL A 56 2.00 19.79 0.95
N VAL A 57 2.99 19.20 1.64
CA VAL A 57 4.08 18.45 0.98
C VAL A 57 3.55 17.21 0.26
N ALA A 58 2.71 16.41 0.92
CA ALA A 58 2.11 15.23 0.30
C ALA A 58 1.22 15.60 -0.88
N ASP A 59 0.44 16.67 -0.75
CA ASP A 59 -0.48 17.13 -1.78
C ASP A 59 0.29 17.52 -3.05
N TYR A 60 1.39 18.28 -2.92
CA TYR A 60 2.23 18.66 -4.07
C TYR A 60 2.97 17.48 -4.69
N ILE A 61 3.45 16.53 -3.89
CA ILE A 61 4.10 15.32 -4.42
C ILE A 61 3.07 14.47 -5.19
N SER A 62 1.84 14.37 -4.68
CA SER A 62 0.75 13.65 -5.34
C SER A 62 0.43 14.25 -6.70
N THR A 63 0.18 15.56 -6.76
CA THR A 63 -0.13 16.27 -8.02
C THR A 63 1.06 16.23 -8.99
N PHE A 64 2.29 16.35 -8.50
CA PHE A 64 3.50 16.23 -9.33
C PHE A 64 3.66 14.84 -9.94
N MET A 65 3.42 13.77 -9.18
CA MET A 65 3.47 12.42 -9.73
C MET A 65 2.35 12.17 -10.74
N LEU A 66 1.15 12.70 -10.49
CA LEU A 66 -0.01 12.54 -11.37
C LEU A 66 0.03 13.44 -12.61
N PHE A 67 0.85 14.49 -12.61
CA PHE A 67 1.08 15.35 -13.79
C PHE A 67 1.62 14.57 -15.00
N PHE A 68 2.33 13.46 -14.77
CA PHE A 68 2.80 12.60 -15.84
C PHE A 68 1.70 11.62 -16.25
N ASP A 69 1.19 11.72 -17.48
CA ASP A 69 0.18 10.79 -18.01
C ASP A 69 0.71 9.36 -18.20
N ASP A 70 2.03 9.21 -18.46
CA ASP A 70 2.68 7.91 -18.65
C ASP A 70 2.86 7.16 -17.32
N ILE A 71 2.20 6.00 -17.22
CA ILE A 71 2.31 5.10 -16.05
C ILE A 71 3.74 4.64 -15.78
N ASN A 72 4.59 4.52 -16.80
CA ASN A 72 5.99 4.12 -16.62
C ASN A 72 6.76 5.18 -15.83
N ILE A 73 6.54 6.46 -16.14
CA ILE A 73 7.19 7.57 -15.42
C ILE A 73 6.73 7.59 -13.97
N ARG A 74 5.42 7.47 -13.72
CA ARG A 74 4.86 7.42 -12.36
C ARG A 74 5.42 6.24 -11.56
N ALA A 75 5.50 5.06 -12.19
CA ALA A 75 6.06 3.86 -11.57
C ALA A 75 7.56 4.00 -11.28
N ILE A 76 8.35 4.63 -12.16
CA ILE A 76 9.78 4.89 -11.92
C ILE A 76 9.95 5.81 -10.71
N ILE A 77 9.24 6.94 -10.68
CA ILE A 77 9.32 7.92 -9.57
C ILE A 77 8.93 7.24 -8.25
N ASN A 78 7.80 6.52 -8.25
CA ASN A 78 7.35 5.76 -7.08
C ASN A 78 8.43 4.79 -6.58
N SER A 79 8.96 3.97 -7.49
CA SER A 79 9.91 2.91 -7.15
C SER A 79 11.23 3.45 -6.61
N ILE A 80 11.70 4.55 -7.17
CA ILE A 80 12.87 5.27 -6.65
C ILE A 80 12.58 5.83 -5.26
N GLY A 81 11.40 6.41 -5.03
CA GLY A 81 11.00 6.94 -3.71
C GLY A 81 10.98 5.87 -2.63
N VAL A 82 10.28 4.76 -2.88
CA VAL A 82 10.18 3.63 -1.94
C VAL A 82 11.56 2.99 -1.72
N ALA A 83 12.33 2.71 -2.78
CA ALA A 83 13.67 2.15 -2.64
C ALA A 83 14.63 3.09 -1.89
N SER A 84 14.48 4.41 -2.07
CA SER A 84 15.25 5.42 -1.34
C SER A 84 14.94 5.40 0.15
N LEU A 85 13.66 5.28 0.54
CA LEU A 85 13.27 5.15 1.94
C LEU A 85 13.88 3.90 2.57
N ILE A 86 13.74 2.74 1.93
CA ILE A 86 14.29 1.46 2.39
C ILE A 86 15.82 1.55 2.54
N THR A 87 16.49 2.13 1.54
CA THR A 87 17.95 2.32 1.56
C THR A 87 18.37 3.27 2.67
N LEU A 88 17.62 4.35 2.89
CA LEU A 88 17.90 5.32 3.95
C LEU A 88 17.73 4.70 5.34
N ILE A 89 16.71 3.88 5.55
CA ILE A 89 16.51 3.09 6.78
C ILE A 89 17.72 2.18 7.02
N ALA A 90 18.13 1.42 6.01
CA ALA A 90 19.28 0.52 6.11
C ALA A 90 20.60 1.27 6.35
N ALA A 91 20.75 2.47 5.76
CA ALA A 91 21.94 3.30 5.86
C ALA A 91 21.96 4.24 7.08
N MET A 92 20.89 4.34 7.86
CA MET A 92 20.82 5.29 8.99
C MET A 92 22.00 5.13 9.98
N PRO A 93 22.42 3.91 10.37
CA PRO A 93 23.58 3.73 11.25
C PRO A 93 24.91 4.18 10.61
N SER A 94 25.01 4.24 9.28
CA SER A 94 26.19 4.75 8.58
C SER A 94 26.41 6.25 8.82
N ALA A 95 25.35 7.02 9.09
CA ALA A 95 25.47 8.44 9.46
C ALA A 95 26.27 8.63 10.75
N PHE A 96 26.08 7.72 11.72
CA PHE A 96 26.76 7.77 13.01
C PHE A 96 28.14 7.10 12.96
N THR A 97 28.23 5.93 12.32
CA THR A 97 29.44 5.09 12.36
C THR A 97 30.47 5.42 11.29
N GLY A 98 30.09 6.14 10.23
CA GLY A 98 30.93 6.38 9.05
C GLY A 98 31.19 5.14 8.16
N LYS A 99 30.68 3.97 8.55
CA LYS A 99 30.82 2.72 7.80
C LYS A 99 29.85 2.71 6.59
N ALA A 100 30.28 2.13 5.48
CA ALA A 100 29.42 2.00 4.30
C ALA A 100 28.25 1.02 4.56
N LEU A 101 27.15 1.21 3.82
CA LEU A 101 26.01 0.29 3.87
C LEU A 101 26.44 -1.10 3.40
N ARG A 102 26.02 -2.12 4.14
CA ARG A 102 26.30 -3.52 3.79
C ARG A 102 25.12 -4.12 3.01
N PRO A 103 25.39 -4.99 2.01
CA PRO A 103 24.33 -5.58 1.19
C PRO A 103 23.43 -6.54 1.96
N ASP A 104 23.96 -7.26 2.96
CA ASP A 104 23.19 -8.17 3.83
C ASP A 104 22.15 -7.40 4.67
N VAL A 105 22.54 -6.22 5.18
CA VAL A 105 21.62 -5.33 5.92
C VAL A 105 20.56 -4.75 5.00
N LEU A 106 20.93 -4.28 3.81
CA LEU A 106 19.97 -3.75 2.84
C LEU A 106 18.94 -4.82 2.41
N ALA A 107 19.39 -6.05 2.18
CA ALA A 107 18.51 -7.16 1.81
C ALA A 107 17.51 -7.48 2.93
N LEU A 108 17.99 -7.60 4.17
CA LEU A 108 17.13 -7.88 5.31
C LEU A 108 16.10 -6.77 5.55
N VAL A 109 16.53 -5.51 5.49
CA VAL A 109 15.64 -4.35 5.64
C VAL A 109 14.59 -4.32 4.53
N PHE A 110 14.97 -4.60 3.28
CA PHE A 110 14.03 -4.69 2.17
C PHE A 110 13.00 -5.81 2.37
N PHE A 111 13.44 -7.02 2.69
CA PHE A 111 12.51 -8.15 2.87
C PHE A 111 11.55 -7.91 4.03
N LEU A 112 12.04 -7.39 5.16
CA LEU A 112 11.20 -7.04 6.31
C LEU A 112 10.27 -5.87 6.00
N TYR A 113 10.74 -4.85 5.28
CA TYR A 113 9.87 -3.76 4.82
C TYR A 113 8.70 -4.31 4.00
N TRP A 114 8.95 -5.28 3.12
CA TRP A 114 7.90 -5.87 2.29
C TRP A 114 6.93 -6.74 3.11
N ILE A 115 7.44 -7.73 3.85
CA ILE A 115 6.59 -8.74 4.49
C ILE A 115 5.94 -8.27 5.80
N ALA A 116 6.43 -7.20 6.43
CA ALA A 116 5.92 -6.70 7.71
C ALA A 116 5.26 -5.31 7.59
N ASN A 117 5.12 -4.79 6.36
CA ASN A 117 4.43 -3.54 6.12
C ASN A 117 2.97 -3.62 6.61
N PRO A 118 2.45 -2.61 7.34
CA PRO A 118 1.06 -2.58 7.76
C PRO A 118 0.05 -2.47 6.61
N ASN A 119 0.43 -1.86 5.48
CA ASN A 119 -0.37 -1.82 4.27
C ASN A 119 0.47 -1.39 3.05
N ILE A 120 1.19 -2.34 2.44
CA ILE A 120 2.12 -2.02 1.35
C ILE A 120 1.41 -1.47 0.10
N GLY A 121 0.17 -1.93 -0.15
CA GLY A 121 -0.62 -1.48 -1.29
C GLY A 121 -0.93 0.00 -1.27
N GLN A 122 -1.39 0.50 -0.13
CA GLN A 122 -1.83 1.88 0.02
C GLN A 122 -0.70 2.84 0.39
N ASN A 123 0.43 2.38 0.94
CA ASN A 123 1.53 3.28 1.27
C ASN A 123 2.69 3.25 0.25
N SER A 124 2.89 2.16 -0.49
CA SER A 124 4.07 2.01 -1.37
C SER A 124 3.73 1.90 -2.85
N PHE A 125 2.45 1.65 -3.22
CA PHE A 125 2.06 1.50 -4.62
C PHE A 125 0.99 2.50 -5.08
N TRP A 126 -0.03 2.79 -4.26
CA TRP A 126 -1.01 3.84 -4.55
C TRP A 126 -0.33 5.22 -4.55
N ILE A 127 -0.48 6.00 -5.61
CA ILE A 127 0.30 7.24 -5.84
C ILE A 127 0.10 8.27 -4.73
N VAL A 128 -1.15 8.68 -4.46
CA VAL A 128 -1.45 9.65 -3.39
C VAL A 128 -1.05 9.10 -2.03
N GLY A 129 -1.22 7.80 -1.81
CA GLY A 129 -0.79 7.12 -0.60
C GLY A 129 0.74 7.14 -0.40
N THR A 130 1.50 6.85 -1.45
CA THR A 130 2.97 6.91 -1.44
C THR A 130 3.49 8.31 -1.23
N ALA A 131 2.88 9.32 -1.86
CA ALA A 131 3.21 10.71 -1.58
C ALA A 131 3.01 11.03 -0.08
N ASN A 132 1.91 10.57 0.51
CA ASN A 132 1.53 10.88 1.89
C ASN A 132 2.27 10.08 2.97
N TYR A 133 2.71 8.85 2.69
CA TYR A 133 3.34 7.98 3.69
C TYR A 133 4.81 7.68 3.39
N THR A 134 5.20 7.42 2.14
CA THR A 134 6.58 7.07 1.80
C THR A 134 7.44 8.30 1.58
N PHE A 135 7.04 9.23 0.71
CA PHE A 135 7.86 10.40 0.37
C PHE A 135 8.02 11.36 1.55
N THR A 136 6.94 11.63 2.28
CA THR A 136 6.97 12.43 3.51
C THR A 136 7.86 11.80 4.58
N THR A 137 7.77 10.49 4.82
CA THR A 137 8.67 9.76 5.74
C THR A 137 10.11 9.78 5.25
N LEU A 138 10.35 9.65 3.95
CA LEU A 138 11.68 9.78 3.35
C LEU A 138 12.28 11.16 3.65
N LEU A 139 11.53 12.24 3.48
CA LEU A 139 11.98 13.60 3.80
C LEU A 139 12.25 13.77 5.31
N ALA A 140 11.37 13.24 6.16
CA ALA A 140 11.57 13.23 7.61
C ALA A 140 12.83 12.46 8.02
N PHE A 141 13.12 11.33 7.36
CA PHE A 141 14.31 10.54 7.65
C PHE A 141 15.57 11.14 7.03
N CYS A 142 15.46 11.90 5.93
CA CYS A 142 16.57 12.71 5.41
C CYS A 142 16.99 13.75 6.45
N TYR A 143 16.03 14.42 7.09
CA TYR A 143 16.31 15.32 8.22
C TYR A 143 17.08 14.60 9.34
N ILE A 144 16.59 13.45 9.81
CA ILE A 144 17.26 12.67 10.86
C ILE A 144 18.67 12.25 10.44
N TYR A 145 18.83 11.72 9.22
CA TYR A 145 20.10 11.25 8.69
C TYR A 145 21.14 12.37 8.68
N PHE A 146 20.78 13.54 8.14
CA PHE A 146 21.70 14.67 8.08
C PHE A 146 21.93 15.31 9.45
N LEU A 147 20.94 15.31 10.35
CA LEU A 147 21.12 15.75 11.73
C LEU A 147 22.18 14.88 12.43
N ILE A 148 22.06 13.55 12.36
CA ILE A 148 23.04 12.61 12.93
C ILE A 148 24.43 12.79 12.27
N LYS A 149 24.48 13.07 10.98
CA LYS A 149 25.73 13.24 10.25
C LYS A 149 26.43 14.57 10.55
N TRP A 150 25.66 15.63 10.83
CA TRP A 150 26.16 17.00 10.91
C TRP A 150 25.99 17.66 12.28
N TYR A 151 25.51 16.97 13.32
CA TYR A 151 25.30 17.55 14.66
C TYR A 151 26.51 18.28 15.27
N LYS A 152 27.74 17.85 14.93
CA LYS A 152 29.00 18.50 15.34
C LYS A 152 29.56 19.50 14.31
N ASN A 153 28.91 19.64 13.16
CA ASN A 153 29.40 20.49 12.08
C ASN A 153 28.89 21.92 12.26
N HIS A 154 29.83 22.86 12.31
CA HIS A 154 29.53 24.26 12.61
C HIS A 154 29.34 25.12 11.35
N ASN A 155 29.04 24.50 10.19
CA ASN A 155 28.81 25.22 8.93
C ASN A 155 27.37 25.77 8.85
N PRO A 156 27.17 27.09 8.66
CA PRO A 156 25.85 27.71 8.63
C PRO A 156 24.95 27.23 7.49
N ILE A 157 25.52 26.90 6.32
CA ILE A 157 24.76 26.37 5.18
C ILE A 157 24.12 25.03 5.56
N LYS A 158 24.84 24.18 6.30
CA LYS A 158 24.31 22.88 6.74
C LYS A 158 23.18 23.04 7.76
N ILE A 159 23.26 24.04 8.65
CA ILE A 159 22.15 24.37 9.55
C ILE A 159 20.93 24.81 8.74
N LEU A 160 21.13 25.68 7.75
CA LEU A 160 20.04 26.18 6.91
C LEU A 160 19.37 25.04 6.14
N VAL A 161 20.17 24.11 5.59
CA VAL A 161 19.65 22.89 4.96
C VAL A 161 18.86 22.05 5.98
N LEU A 162 19.37 21.86 7.20
CA LEU A 162 18.65 21.14 8.26
C LEU A 162 17.37 21.86 8.70
N PHE A 163 17.33 23.18 8.68
CA PHE A 163 16.13 23.97 8.96
C PHE A 163 15.04 23.69 7.92
N PHE A 164 15.36 23.77 6.63
CA PHE A 164 14.39 23.49 5.57
C PHE A 164 13.98 22.01 5.51
N LEU A 165 14.92 21.08 5.71
CA LEU A 165 14.59 19.67 5.90
C LEU A 165 13.70 19.45 7.13
N GLY A 166 13.91 20.24 8.19
CA GLY A 166 13.07 20.25 9.38
C GLY A 166 11.64 20.65 9.05
N ILE A 167 11.44 21.73 8.28
CA ILE A 167 10.09 22.14 7.80
C ILE A 167 9.43 21.00 7.04
N LEU A 168 10.14 20.35 6.11
CA LEU A 168 9.61 19.21 5.35
C LEU A 168 9.29 18.01 6.25
N ALA A 169 10.12 17.73 7.26
CA ALA A 169 9.89 16.66 8.24
C ALA A 169 8.65 16.93 9.10
N GLY A 170 8.46 18.19 9.51
CA GLY A 170 7.26 18.64 10.22
C GLY A 170 6.02 18.64 9.34
N CYS A 171 6.14 18.90 8.04
CA CYS A 171 5.04 18.84 7.06
C CYS A 171 4.80 17.43 6.49
N SER A 172 5.15 16.37 7.23
CA SER A 172 5.02 14.99 6.76
C SER A 172 3.56 14.53 6.71
N ASN A 173 3.06 13.93 7.79
CA ASN A 173 1.65 13.64 8.02
C ASN A 173 1.31 14.03 9.48
N GLU A 174 0.04 13.99 9.89
CA GLU A 174 -0.35 14.49 11.22
C GLU A 174 0.36 13.76 12.37
N ASN A 175 0.41 12.43 12.38
CA ASN A 175 1.07 11.68 13.45
C ASN A 175 2.60 11.82 13.40
N THR A 176 3.23 11.67 12.24
CA THR A 176 4.67 11.83 12.05
C THR A 176 5.15 13.25 12.32
N SER A 177 4.35 14.27 12.02
CA SER A 177 4.70 15.65 12.35
C SER A 177 4.90 15.85 13.85
N VAL A 178 3.97 15.33 14.66
CA VAL A 178 4.02 15.38 16.13
C VAL A 178 5.19 14.54 16.64
N THR A 179 5.38 13.34 16.10
CA THR A 179 6.53 12.48 16.44
C THR A 179 7.85 13.17 16.15
N MET A 180 8.01 13.75 14.98
CA MET A 180 9.22 14.46 14.56
C MET A 180 9.49 15.66 15.45
N ALA A 181 8.46 16.45 15.79
CA ALA A 181 8.61 17.57 16.71
C ALA A 181 9.10 17.10 18.09
N GLY A 182 8.47 16.06 18.65
CA GLY A 182 8.86 15.48 19.95
C GLY A 182 10.28 14.90 19.94
N LEU A 183 10.62 14.07 18.95
CA LEU A 183 11.95 13.48 18.83
C LEU A 183 13.03 14.54 18.58
N SER A 184 12.75 15.56 17.77
CA SER A 184 13.70 16.65 17.51
C SER A 184 13.94 17.50 18.77
N LEU A 185 12.90 17.72 19.58
CA LEU A 185 13.04 18.40 20.87
C LEU A 185 13.90 17.57 21.83
N LEU A 186 13.64 16.28 21.96
CA LEU A 186 14.44 15.37 22.80
C LEU A 186 15.91 15.33 22.34
N ALA A 187 16.14 15.23 21.04
CA ALA A 187 17.49 15.29 20.46
C ALA A 187 18.17 16.63 20.77
N THR A 188 17.44 17.75 20.68
CA THR A 188 17.95 19.08 21.03
C THR A 188 18.33 19.17 22.50
N CYS A 189 17.47 18.70 23.40
CA CYS A 189 17.76 18.65 24.84
C CYS A 189 19.04 17.86 25.11
N TYR A 190 19.19 16.67 24.51
CA TYR A 190 20.41 15.88 24.62
C TYR A 190 21.65 16.64 24.11
N LEU A 191 21.56 17.26 22.93
CA LEU A 191 22.68 17.97 22.30
C LEU A 191 23.11 19.21 23.09
N VAL A 192 22.17 19.94 23.67
CA VAL A 192 22.42 21.19 24.42
C VAL A 192 22.86 20.88 25.85
N PHE A 193 22.09 20.10 26.61
CA PHE A 193 22.41 19.80 28.02
C PHE A 193 23.62 18.87 28.14
N GLY A 194 23.82 17.97 27.17
CA GLY A 194 25.02 17.16 27.05
C GLY A 194 26.25 17.94 26.54
N LYS A 195 26.12 19.24 26.24
CA LYS A 195 27.18 20.11 25.69
C LYS A 195 27.87 19.50 24.45
N VAL A 196 27.10 18.78 23.63
CA VAL A 196 27.60 18.04 22.48
C VAL A 196 27.87 18.97 21.29
N THR A 197 27.09 20.05 21.17
CA THR A 197 27.21 21.08 20.14
C THR A 197 26.74 22.43 20.67
N ASN A 198 27.00 23.51 19.93
CA ASN A 198 26.49 24.83 20.31
C ASN A 198 24.96 24.92 20.08
N ILE A 199 24.26 25.57 21.02
CA ILE A 199 22.79 25.66 21.06
C ILE A 199 22.14 26.00 19.73
N LYS A 200 22.71 26.93 18.95
CA LYS A 200 22.12 27.34 17.66
C LYS A 200 22.04 26.19 16.64
N TYR A 201 23.01 25.28 16.65
CA TYR A 201 23.07 24.14 15.73
C TYR A 201 22.08 23.03 16.09
N ALA A 202 21.61 23.00 17.34
CA ALA A 202 20.58 22.06 17.79
C ALA A 202 19.17 22.68 17.68
N VAL A 203 19.02 23.95 18.04
CA VAL A 203 17.71 24.62 18.12
C VAL A 203 17.17 25.00 16.74
N ILE A 204 17.98 25.57 15.85
CA ILE A 204 17.49 26.05 14.55
C ILE A 204 16.84 24.93 13.73
N PRO A 205 17.44 23.72 13.58
CA PRO A 205 16.78 22.60 12.91
C PRO A 205 15.42 22.24 13.52
N THR A 206 15.33 22.21 14.85
CA THR A 206 14.09 21.91 15.58
C THR A 206 13.02 22.97 15.40
N ILE A 207 13.38 24.26 15.30
CA ILE A 207 12.43 25.31 14.94
C ILE A 207 11.81 25.01 13.56
N GLY A 208 12.62 24.57 12.59
CA GLY A 208 12.11 24.13 11.29
C GLY A 208 11.05 23.04 11.42
N VAL A 209 11.31 22.00 12.22
CA VAL A 209 10.35 20.91 12.48
C VAL A 209 9.06 21.43 13.12
N ILE A 210 9.16 22.29 14.13
CA ILE A 210 7.98 22.86 14.81
C ILE A 210 7.16 23.72 13.85
N LEU A 211 7.80 24.54 13.02
CA LEU A 211 7.10 25.32 11.99
C LEU A 211 6.38 24.42 10.98
N GLY A 212 7.04 23.35 10.52
CA GLY A 212 6.41 22.37 9.64
C GLY A 212 5.20 21.68 10.28
N ALA A 213 5.33 21.26 11.54
CA ALA A 213 4.24 20.66 12.29
C ALA A 213 3.08 21.66 12.51
N ALA A 214 3.37 22.94 12.74
CA ALA A 214 2.35 23.97 12.84
C ALA A 214 1.59 24.17 11.52
N ILE A 215 2.28 24.17 10.37
CA ILE A 215 1.67 24.31 9.05
C ILE A 215 0.61 23.21 8.83
N ILE A 216 0.93 21.95 9.12
CA ILE A 216 -0.01 20.85 8.92
C ILE A 216 -1.11 20.80 9.99
N LEU A 217 -0.78 20.95 11.27
CA LEU A 217 -1.74 20.77 12.36
C LEU A 217 -2.76 21.92 12.47
N LEU A 218 -2.34 23.15 12.17
CA LEU A 218 -3.19 24.34 12.26
C LEU A 218 -3.94 24.66 10.96
N ALA A 219 -3.86 23.79 9.96
CA ALA A 219 -4.51 24.00 8.67
C ALA A 219 -6.05 24.09 8.81
N PRO A 220 -6.69 25.16 8.29
CA PRO A 220 -8.14 25.34 8.37
C PRO A 220 -8.93 24.16 7.80
N GLY A 221 -8.42 23.54 6.73
CA GLY A 221 -9.04 22.38 6.09
C GLY A 221 -9.20 21.18 7.02
N ASN A 222 -8.28 20.98 7.97
CA ASN A 222 -8.41 19.90 8.96
C ASN A 222 -9.61 20.12 9.88
N TYR A 223 -9.89 21.36 10.28
CA TYR A 223 -11.05 21.71 11.09
C TYR A 223 -12.37 21.58 10.31
N VAL A 224 -12.36 21.93 9.01
CA VAL A 224 -13.51 21.70 8.12
C VAL A 224 -13.80 20.20 8.01
N ARG A 225 -12.77 19.39 7.74
CA ARG A 225 -12.87 17.92 7.65
C ARG A 225 -13.32 17.29 8.97
N ALA A 226 -12.87 17.80 10.11
CA ALA A 226 -13.28 17.31 11.43
C ALA A 226 -14.77 17.54 11.76
N LYS A 227 -15.44 18.49 11.08
CA LYS A 227 -16.88 18.76 11.23
C LYS A 227 -17.76 17.85 10.34
N HIS A 228 -17.17 16.96 9.55
CA HIS A 228 -17.94 16.06 8.71
C HIS A 228 -18.89 15.18 9.56
N PRO A 229 -20.14 14.92 9.13
CA PRO A 229 -21.11 14.16 9.92
C PRO A 229 -20.61 12.80 10.44
N LEU A 230 -19.77 12.13 9.66
CA LEU A 230 -19.14 10.85 10.03
C LEU A 230 -18.21 10.93 11.26
N PHE A 231 -17.79 12.12 11.68
CA PHE A 231 -16.83 12.30 12.78
C PHE A 231 -17.41 13.01 14.00
N ILE A 232 -18.70 13.37 13.98
CA ILE A 232 -19.35 14.11 15.07
C ILE A 232 -19.28 13.33 16.39
N ASP A 233 -19.55 12.03 16.37
CA ASP A 233 -19.57 11.23 17.59
C ASP A 233 -18.17 11.05 18.19
N PHE A 234 -17.15 10.87 17.34
CA PHE A 234 -15.76 10.91 17.79
C PHE A 234 -15.38 12.29 18.36
N GLY A 235 -15.88 13.37 17.77
CA GLY A 235 -15.67 14.74 18.23
C GLY A 235 -16.16 14.98 19.66
N LYS A 236 -17.27 14.36 20.05
CA LYS A 236 -17.88 14.46 21.39
C LYS A 236 -17.08 13.74 22.49
N LEU A 237 -16.26 12.75 22.13
CA LEU A 237 -15.46 12.02 23.11
C LEU A 237 -14.43 12.95 23.78
N SER A 238 -14.31 12.82 25.10
CA SER A 238 -13.24 13.40 25.89
C SER A 238 -11.87 12.85 25.45
N VAL A 239 -10.80 13.54 25.82
CA VAL A 239 -9.43 13.08 25.53
C VAL A 239 -9.17 11.70 26.15
N PHE A 240 -9.68 11.46 27.36
CA PHE A 240 -9.52 10.17 28.03
C PHE A 240 -10.23 9.04 27.27
N GLU A 241 -11.47 9.25 26.81
CA GLU A 241 -12.20 8.26 26.01
C GLU A 241 -11.51 7.96 24.67
N LYS A 242 -10.97 8.99 24.01
CA LYS A 242 -10.20 8.82 22.77
C LYS A 242 -8.94 7.98 22.98
N ILE A 243 -8.22 8.23 24.09
CA ILE A 243 -7.04 7.44 24.49
C ILE A 243 -7.45 6.02 24.81
N HIS A 244 -8.50 5.82 25.62
CA HIS A 244 -9.00 4.50 25.99
C HIS A 244 -9.36 3.68 24.75
N LEU A 245 -10.23 4.21 23.87
CA LEU A 245 -10.61 3.62 22.59
C LEU A 245 -9.40 3.25 21.73
N HIS A 246 -8.39 4.12 21.72
CA HIS A 246 -7.18 3.85 20.94
C HIS A 246 -6.38 2.68 21.52
N LEU A 247 -6.16 2.67 22.83
CA LEU A 247 -5.36 1.66 23.50
C LEU A 247 -6.07 0.30 23.57
N SER A 248 -7.39 0.27 23.69
CA SER A 248 -8.20 -0.96 23.71
C SER A 248 -8.29 -1.61 22.34
N ASP A 249 -8.65 -0.84 21.31
CA ASP A 249 -9.19 -1.42 20.07
C ASP A 249 -8.33 -1.18 18.83
N ARG A 250 -7.44 -0.17 18.84
CA ARG A 250 -6.78 0.32 17.62
C ARG A 250 -5.27 0.14 17.62
N ILE A 251 -4.58 0.38 18.72
CA ILE A 251 -3.11 0.42 18.73
C ILE A 251 -2.48 -0.97 18.53
N LEU A 252 -3.19 -2.04 18.91
CA LEU A 252 -2.70 -3.42 18.81
C LEU A 252 -2.34 -3.79 17.38
N PHE A 253 -3.05 -3.24 16.38
CA PHE A 253 -2.75 -3.46 14.97
C PHE A 253 -1.30 -3.11 14.61
N ALA A 254 -0.75 -2.03 15.18
CA ALA A 254 0.65 -1.61 14.94
C ALA A 254 1.66 -2.70 15.32
N PHE A 255 1.37 -3.43 16.39
CA PHE A 255 2.24 -4.50 16.91
C PHE A 255 2.02 -5.81 16.17
N THR A 256 0.76 -6.17 15.92
CA THR A 256 0.41 -7.42 15.24
C THR A 256 0.81 -7.39 13.77
N SER A 257 0.72 -6.25 13.08
CA SER A 257 1.16 -6.15 11.67
C SER A 257 2.68 -6.27 11.52
N ALA A 258 3.43 -5.72 12.48
CA ALA A 258 4.90 -5.64 12.46
C ALA A 258 5.60 -6.79 13.20
N TRP A 259 4.87 -7.86 13.59
CA TRP A 259 5.41 -8.98 14.37
C TRP A 259 6.71 -9.61 13.82
N PRO A 260 6.95 -9.73 12.49
CA PRO A 260 8.21 -10.31 12.01
C PRO A 260 9.43 -9.46 12.40
N VAL A 261 9.26 -8.13 12.47
CA VAL A 261 10.33 -7.21 12.89
C VAL A 261 10.62 -7.37 14.37
N PHE A 262 9.59 -7.50 15.21
CA PHE A 262 9.75 -7.78 16.64
C PHE A 262 10.46 -9.11 16.89
N LEU A 263 10.12 -10.15 16.14
CA LEU A 263 10.79 -11.45 16.26
C LEU A 263 12.28 -11.34 15.92
N VAL A 264 12.63 -10.67 14.82
CA VAL A 264 14.04 -10.44 14.45
C VAL A 264 14.76 -9.62 15.51
N ALA A 265 14.13 -8.55 16.02
CA ALA A 265 14.70 -7.73 17.09
C ALA A 265 14.94 -8.56 18.37
N ALA A 266 13.99 -9.40 18.79
CA ALA A 266 14.13 -10.28 19.95
C ALA A 266 15.28 -11.29 19.79
N VAL A 267 15.43 -11.90 18.62
CA VAL A 267 16.57 -12.79 18.32
C VAL A 267 17.89 -12.03 18.42
N LEU A 268 17.99 -10.83 17.84
CA LEU A 268 19.21 -10.02 17.87
C LEU A 268 19.56 -9.56 19.29
N ILE A 269 18.58 -9.12 20.08
CA ILE A 269 18.78 -8.75 21.49
C ILE A 269 19.27 -9.96 22.29
N THR A 270 18.64 -11.12 22.12
CA THR A 270 19.05 -12.36 22.80
C THR A 270 20.50 -12.72 22.43
N CYS A 271 20.85 -12.67 21.15
CA CYS A 271 22.22 -12.92 20.69
C CYS A 271 23.23 -11.91 21.28
N PHE A 272 22.82 -10.65 21.40
CA PHE A 272 23.64 -9.58 21.96
C PHE A 272 23.91 -9.80 23.45
N LEU A 273 22.89 -10.18 24.22
CA LEU A 273 22.98 -10.49 25.65
C LEU A 273 23.84 -11.74 25.91
N VAL A 274 23.65 -12.80 25.11
CA VAL A 274 24.40 -14.07 25.23
C VAL A 274 25.89 -13.91 24.93
N LYS A 275 26.31 -12.94 24.10
CA LYS A 275 27.73 -12.65 23.79
C LYS A 275 28.57 -12.14 24.99
N LYS A 276 28.06 -12.26 26.23
CA LYS A 276 28.56 -11.75 27.52
C LYS A 276 28.73 -10.22 27.53
N ILE A 277 27.98 -9.59 28.42
CA ILE A 277 27.93 -8.14 28.70
C ILE A 277 29.32 -7.49 28.79
N TYR A 278 30.32 -8.18 29.36
CA TYR A 278 31.69 -7.67 29.56
C TYR A 278 32.56 -7.55 28.30
N LYS A 279 32.17 -8.14 27.16
CA LYS A 279 32.93 -8.03 25.89
C LYS A 279 32.37 -6.95 24.94
N GLN A 280 31.41 -6.14 25.38
CA GLN A 280 30.76 -5.16 24.52
C GLN A 280 31.56 -3.85 24.47
N ASN A 281 31.74 -3.31 23.26
CA ASN A 281 32.37 -2.00 23.07
C ASN A 281 31.33 -0.89 23.34
N ILE A 282 31.75 0.23 23.93
CA ILE A 282 30.91 1.42 24.16
C ILE A 282 30.12 1.85 22.91
N ASN A 283 30.71 1.73 21.71
CA ASN A 283 30.03 2.05 20.46
C ASN A 283 28.79 1.17 20.19
N SER A 284 28.83 -0.11 20.58
CA SER A 284 27.66 -0.99 20.46
C SER A 284 26.55 -0.60 21.43
N LEU A 285 26.89 -0.18 22.65
CA LEU A 285 25.93 0.30 23.64
C LEU A 285 25.25 1.60 23.18
N ILE A 286 26.01 2.53 22.59
CA ILE A 286 25.46 3.76 22.02
C ILE A 286 24.48 3.45 20.89
N LEU A 287 24.81 2.51 20.00
CA LEU A 287 23.89 2.10 18.92
C LEU A 287 22.60 1.47 19.46
N ILE A 288 22.66 0.75 20.58
CA ILE A 288 21.47 0.22 21.25
C ILE A 288 20.64 1.34 21.88
N ALA A 289 21.27 2.33 22.50
CA ALA A 289 20.56 3.50 23.01
C ALA A 289 19.85 4.26 21.88
N ILE A 290 20.50 4.42 20.73
CA ILE A 290 19.88 5.03 19.53
C ILE A 290 18.75 4.13 18.98
N SER A 291 18.94 2.80 18.99
CA SER A 291 17.89 1.85 18.63
C SER A 291 16.66 1.99 19.54
N ALA A 292 16.85 2.13 20.85
CA ALA A 292 15.77 2.38 21.81
C ALA A 292 15.09 3.74 21.58
N PHE A 293 15.86 4.78 21.22
CA PHE A 293 15.30 6.10 20.86
C PHE A 293 14.36 6.01 19.65
N PHE A 294 14.74 5.28 18.60
CA PHE A 294 13.85 5.06 17.45
C PHE A 294 12.68 4.13 17.75
N PHE A 295 12.85 3.18 18.69
CA PHE A 295 11.74 2.38 19.19
C PHE A 295 10.71 3.25 19.93
N MET A 296 11.16 4.23 20.72
CA MET A 296 10.27 5.24 21.30
C MET A 296 9.54 6.05 20.22
N GLY A 297 10.21 6.34 19.10
CA GLY A 297 9.57 6.91 17.91
C GLY A 297 8.41 6.06 17.38
N PHE A 298 8.57 4.74 17.28
CA PHE A 298 7.47 3.82 16.94
C PHE A 298 6.31 3.91 17.94
N ILE A 299 6.60 3.96 19.24
CA ILE A 299 5.55 4.06 20.27
C ILE A 299 4.80 5.39 20.16
N VAL A 300 5.52 6.51 20.07
CA VAL A 300 4.93 7.86 20.01
C VAL A 300 4.11 8.04 18.73
N ASP A 301 4.65 7.63 17.58
CA ASP A 301 3.98 7.80 16.28
C ASP A 301 2.64 7.08 16.21
N ASN A 302 2.59 5.86 16.75
CA ASN A 302 1.36 5.10 16.83
C ASN A 302 0.43 5.63 17.92
N PHE A 303 0.96 6.05 19.07
CA PHE A 303 0.14 6.58 20.17
C PHE A 303 -0.62 7.84 19.76
N VAL A 304 0.02 8.79 19.05
CA VAL A 304 -0.59 10.07 18.63
C VAL A 304 -1.86 9.87 17.78
N LEU A 305 -2.02 8.72 17.14
CA LEU A 305 -3.25 8.36 16.41
C LEU A 305 -4.49 8.27 17.30
N PHE A 306 -4.37 8.33 18.63
CA PHE A 306 -5.53 8.48 19.52
C PHE A 306 -6.41 9.67 19.13
N ALA A 307 -5.81 10.74 18.62
CA ALA A 307 -6.51 11.97 18.20
C ALA A 307 -7.20 11.85 16.83
N ALA A 308 -6.93 10.78 16.06
CA ALA A 308 -7.53 10.58 14.75
C ALA A 308 -8.91 9.89 14.86
N PRO A 309 -9.95 10.39 14.15
CA PRO A 309 -11.28 9.77 14.17
C PRO A 309 -11.30 8.41 13.47
N TYR A 310 -10.37 8.16 12.55
CA TYR A 310 -10.25 6.93 11.79
C TYR A 310 -8.78 6.58 11.59
N THR A 311 -8.43 5.31 11.80
CA THR A 311 -7.04 4.80 11.74
C THR A 311 -6.94 3.64 10.74
N PRO A 312 -6.97 3.91 9.42
CA PRO A 312 -6.78 2.87 8.43
C PRO A 312 -5.38 2.26 8.56
N PRO A 313 -5.17 0.98 8.18
CA PRO A 313 -3.89 0.29 8.28
C PRO A 313 -2.66 1.08 7.78
N ARG A 314 -2.82 1.84 6.69
CA ARG A 314 -1.76 2.72 6.14
C ARG A 314 -1.28 3.83 7.10
N SER A 315 -2.06 4.20 8.12
CA SER A 315 -1.64 5.25 9.07
C SER A 315 -0.50 4.82 9.99
N TYR A 316 -0.33 3.51 10.19
CA TYR A 316 0.72 2.92 11.03
C TYR A 316 2.07 2.80 10.30
N SER A 317 2.15 3.23 9.04
CA SER A 317 3.32 3.03 8.16
C SER A 317 4.56 3.81 8.60
N SER A 318 4.38 5.04 9.07
CA SER A 318 5.47 5.85 9.62
C SER A 318 6.02 5.28 10.91
N GLY A 319 5.14 4.86 11.82
CA GLY A 319 5.51 4.13 13.04
C GLY A 319 6.32 2.88 12.68
N PHE A 320 5.84 2.07 11.75
CA PHE A 320 6.58 0.92 11.21
C PHE A 320 7.97 1.30 10.69
N CYS A 321 8.12 2.42 9.97
CA CYS A 321 9.42 2.90 9.52
C CYS A 321 10.36 3.28 10.69
N PHE A 322 9.85 3.85 11.79
CA PHE A 322 10.65 4.08 13.01
C PHE A 322 11.10 2.77 13.66
N LEU A 323 10.23 1.74 13.70
CA LEU A 323 10.62 0.41 14.17
C LEU A 323 11.73 -0.19 13.28
N MET A 324 11.64 0.00 11.97
CA MET A 324 12.69 -0.43 11.04
C MET A 324 14.02 0.34 11.24
N LEU A 325 13.99 1.63 11.58
CA LEU A 325 15.19 2.37 12.02
C LEU A 325 15.78 1.77 13.29
N SER A 326 14.94 1.50 14.28
CA SER A 326 15.35 0.84 15.53
C SER A 326 16.09 -0.47 15.24
N LEU A 327 15.51 -1.31 14.37
CA LEU A 327 16.12 -2.57 13.95
C LEU A 327 17.46 -2.35 13.23
N SER A 328 17.55 -1.37 12.34
CA SER A 328 18.78 -1.05 11.59
C SER A 328 19.95 -0.72 12.53
N PHE A 329 19.70 0.07 13.58
CA PHE A 329 20.69 0.36 14.62
C PHE A 329 21.06 -0.86 15.47
N LEU A 330 20.08 -1.71 15.82
CA LEU A 330 20.31 -2.95 16.54
C LEU A 330 21.19 -3.93 15.74
N ILE A 331 20.91 -4.07 14.44
CA ILE A 331 21.74 -4.85 13.51
C ILE A 331 23.18 -4.30 13.49
N SER A 332 23.34 -2.97 13.38
CA SER A 332 24.65 -2.32 13.39
C SER A 332 25.41 -2.57 14.69
N ALA A 333 24.73 -2.53 15.84
CA ALA A 333 25.32 -2.82 17.16
C ALA A 333 25.90 -4.24 17.23
N CYS A 334 25.18 -5.22 16.67
CA CYS A 334 25.59 -6.61 16.57
C CYS A 334 26.75 -6.85 15.59
N LEU A 335 26.90 -5.98 14.58
CA LEU A 335 27.91 -6.10 13.51
C LEU A 335 29.19 -5.28 13.77
N GLN A 336 29.26 -4.47 14.84
CA GLN A 336 30.36 -3.51 15.04
C GLN A 336 31.76 -4.10 14.95
N LYS A 337 31.96 -5.34 15.41
CA LYS A 337 33.27 -6.02 15.47
C LYS A 337 33.61 -6.87 14.25
N ASP A 338 32.62 -7.23 13.43
CA ASP A 338 32.79 -8.23 12.37
C ASP A 338 32.64 -7.61 10.98
N ASN A 339 33.75 -7.49 10.26
CA ASN A 339 33.74 -7.18 8.83
C ASN A 339 33.21 -8.34 7.98
N LYS A 340 33.04 -9.53 8.58
CA LYS A 340 32.46 -10.71 7.93
C LYS A 340 30.92 -10.68 8.01
N PRO A 341 30.22 -11.33 7.07
CA PRO A 341 28.78 -11.50 7.16
C PRO A 341 28.40 -12.37 8.37
N ASN A 342 27.45 -11.90 9.17
CA ASN A 342 26.99 -12.60 10.37
C ASN A 342 26.03 -13.72 9.95
N LYS A 343 26.35 -14.97 10.31
CA LYS A 343 25.55 -16.16 9.95
C LYS A 343 24.07 -16.02 10.35
N ILE A 344 23.79 -15.42 11.50
CA ILE A 344 22.41 -15.22 11.99
C ILE A 344 21.65 -14.28 11.06
N ILE A 345 22.26 -13.15 10.69
CA ILE A 345 21.64 -12.18 9.77
C ILE A 345 21.41 -12.82 8.39
N ILE A 346 22.37 -13.62 7.90
CA ILE A 346 22.19 -14.35 6.63
C ILE A 346 21.01 -15.33 6.74
N SER A 347 20.95 -16.15 7.79
CA SER A 347 19.87 -17.13 7.95
C SER A 347 18.50 -16.45 8.02
N ILE A 348 18.38 -15.36 8.78
CA ILE A 348 17.14 -14.57 8.86
C ILE A 348 16.81 -13.98 7.47
N SER A 349 17.81 -13.47 6.75
CA SER A 349 17.62 -12.90 5.41
C SER A 349 17.15 -13.95 4.40
N ILE A 350 17.62 -15.19 4.50
CA ILE A 350 17.16 -16.30 3.64
C ILE A 350 15.70 -16.63 3.91
N ILE A 351 15.31 -16.74 5.20
CA ILE A 351 13.92 -17.02 5.58
C ILE A 351 13.00 -15.88 5.14
N ALA A 352 13.38 -14.63 5.43
CA ALA A 352 12.63 -13.45 5.02
C ALA A 352 12.57 -13.32 3.49
N GLY A 353 13.65 -13.67 2.78
CA GLY A 353 13.70 -13.69 1.32
C GLY A 353 12.77 -14.74 0.71
N ALA A 354 12.70 -15.94 1.28
CA ALA A 354 11.77 -16.97 0.82
C ALA A 354 10.30 -16.55 1.02
N TRP A 355 9.99 -15.93 2.17
CA TRP A 355 8.66 -15.37 2.41
C TRP A 355 8.36 -14.19 1.47
N PHE A 356 9.32 -13.31 1.23
CA PHE A 356 9.20 -12.24 0.24
C PHE A 356 8.87 -12.79 -1.15
N ILE A 357 9.57 -13.81 -1.65
CA ILE A 357 9.28 -14.41 -2.97
C ILE A 357 7.83 -14.91 -3.05
N TYR A 358 7.37 -15.58 -1.99
CA TYR A 358 6.00 -16.08 -1.91
C TYR A 358 4.97 -14.95 -1.88
N SER A 359 5.20 -13.91 -1.08
CA SER A 359 4.35 -12.70 -1.01
C SER A 359 4.31 -11.95 -2.35
N TYR A 360 5.48 -11.72 -2.94
CA TYR A 360 5.67 -11.01 -4.19
C TYR A 360 4.88 -11.67 -5.33
N TYR A 361 4.91 -13.01 -5.42
CA TYR A 361 4.15 -13.76 -6.42
C TYR A 361 2.64 -13.45 -6.36
N PHE A 362 2.04 -13.50 -5.17
CA PHE A 362 0.60 -13.20 -5.02
C PHE A 362 0.28 -11.74 -5.31
N ILE A 363 1.09 -10.80 -4.80
CA ILE A 363 0.89 -9.36 -5.05
C ILE A 363 0.96 -9.09 -6.55
N TYR A 364 2.04 -9.52 -7.21
CA TYR A 364 2.24 -9.27 -8.65
C TYR A 364 1.12 -9.89 -9.49
N SER A 365 0.74 -11.15 -9.23
CA SER A 365 -0.36 -11.81 -9.95
C SER A 365 -1.69 -11.08 -9.76
N SER A 366 -2.02 -10.71 -8.52
CA SER A 366 -3.27 -10.02 -8.20
C SER A 366 -3.31 -8.63 -8.85
N TYR A 367 -2.22 -7.88 -8.79
CA TYR A 367 -2.11 -6.56 -9.41
C TYR A 367 -2.14 -6.64 -10.94
N ALA A 368 -1.50 -7.64 -11.54
CA ALA A 368 -1.57 -7.84 -12.99
C ALA A 368 -3.02 -8.07 -13.47
N ARG A 369 -3.81 -8.84 -12.73
CA ARG A 369 -5.23 -9.09 -13.03
C ARG A 369 -6.09 -7.85 -12.82
N THR A 370 -5.91 -7.14 -11.70
CA THR A 370 -6.67 -5.91 -11.43
C THR A 370 -6.30 -4.80 -12.41
N PHE A 371 -5.07 -4.75 -12.91
CA PHE A 371 -4.68 -3.85 -13.99
C PHE A 371 -5.44 -4.13 -15.29
N VAL A 372 -5.57 -5.40 -15.68
CA VAL A 372 -6.39 -5.80 -16.84
C VAL A 372 -7.86 -5.43 -16.62
N GLN A 373 -8.41 -5.74 -15.45
CA GLN A 373 -9.77 -5.32 -15.07
C GLN A 373 -9.96 -3.82 -15.17
N ASN A 374 -8.98 -3.02 -14.73
CA ASN A 374 -9.03 -1.57 -14.85
C ASN A 374 -9.05 -1.11 -16.31
N ASN A 375 -8.23 -1.70 -17.18
CA ASN A 375 -8.24 -1.36 -18.60
C ASN A 375 -9.60 -1.67 -19.26
N ILE A 376 -10.25 -2.77 -18.85
CA ILE A 376 -11.61 -3.11 -19.28
C ILE A 376 -12.61 -2.05 -18.79
N ARG A 377 -12.55 -1.64 -17.52
CA ARG A 377 -13.41 -0.57 -16.96
C ARG A 377 -13.24 0.74 -17.73
N VAL A 378 -12.01 1.19 -17.94
CA VAL A 378 -11.71 2.43 -18.69
C VAL A 378 -12.23 2.33 -20.12
N SER A 379 -12.00 1.21 -20.80
CA SER A 379 -12.50 0.99 -22.16
C SER A 379 -14.03 1.03 -22.23
N SER A 380 -14.72 0.46 -21.24
CA SER A 380 -16.17 0.51 -21.14
C SER A 380 -16.70 1.92 -20.90
N ILE A 381 -16.03 2.72 -20.06
CA ILE A 381 -16.39 4.13 -19.83
C ILE A 381 -16.28 4.91 -21.14
N LEU A 382 -15.16 4.78 -21.85
CA LEU A 382 -14.93 5.48 -23.10
C LEU A 382 -15.93 5.08 -24.19
N ALA A 383 -16.24 3.79 -24.32
CA ALA A 383 -17.22 3.29 -25.29
C ALA A 383 -18.64 3.83 -25.04
N ASN A 384 -19.10 3.79 -23.78
CA ASN A 384 -20.44 4.27 -23.42
C ASN A 384 -20.55 5.79 -23.50
N ARG A 385 -19.48 6.52 -23.15
CA ARG A 385 -19.42 7.98 -23.34
C ARG A 385 -19.63 8.38 -24.81
N ILE A 386 -19.03 7.65 -25.75
CA ILE A 386 -19.21 7.89 -27.19
C ILE A 386 -20.68 7.70 -27.61
N ASN A 387 -21.41 6.80 -26.95
CA ASN A 387 -22.85 6.59 -27.19
C ASN A 387 -23.75 7.66 -26.55
N GLY A 388 -23.17 8.64 -25.86
CA GLY A 388 -23.90 9.72 -25.18
C GLY A 388 -24.31 9.42 -23.74
N ASP A 389 -23.84 8.31 -23.16
CA ASP A 389 -24.09 8.00 -21.76
C ASP A 389 -23.29 8.92 -20.83
N ASP A 390 -23.95 9.43 -19.80
CA ASP A 390 -23.37 10.40 -18.86
C ASP A 390 -23.30 9.87 -17.42
N ILE A 391 -24.01 8.78 -17.15
CA ILE A 391 -23.90 7.99 -15.92
C ILE A 391 -23.56 6.55 -16.32
N ILE A 392 -22.30 6.16 -16.11
CA ILE A 392 -21.78 4.88 -16.62
C ILE A 392 -21.35 4.00 -15.44
N PRO A 393 -22.14 2.98 -15.05
CA PRO A 393 -21.75 2.08 -13.97
C PRO A 393 -20.60 1.17 -14.40
N VAL A 394 -19.66 0.93 -13.50
CA VAL A 394 -18.53 0.00 -13.71
C VAL A 394 -18.33 -0.93 -12.53
N PRO A 395 -17.82 -2.15 -12.74
CA PRO A 395 -17.47 -3.05 -11.66
C PRO A 395 -16.39 -2.48 -10.73
N THR A 396 -16.43 -2.84 -9.45
CA THR A 396 -15.30 -2.71 -8.55
C THR A 396 -14.16 -3.63 -9.01
N LEU A 397 -12.93 -3.31 -8.63
CA LEU A 397 -11.80 -4.21 -8.87
C LEU A 397 -11.88 -5.42 -7.93
N HIS A 398 -11.61 -6.61 -8.48
CA HIS A 398 -11.56 -7.87 -7.75
C HIS A 398 -10.11 -8.35 -7.63
N PHE A 399 -9.58 -8.38 -6.42
CA PHE A 399 -8.24 -8.90 -6.14
C PHE A 399 -8.26 -10.43 -6.11
N ALA A 400 -7.29 -11.03 -6.80
CA ALA A 400 -6.99 -12.45 -6.63
C ALA A 400 -6.41 -12.70 -5.23
N LYS A 401 -6.15 -13.97 -4.91
CA LYS A 401 -5.58 -14.38 -3.62
C LYS A 401 -4.32 -13.56 -3.28
N LEU A 402 -4.31 -12.98 -2.09
CA LEU A 402 -3.17 -12.30 -1.46
C LEU A 402 -2.80 -13.05 -0.17
N LEU A 403 -1.59 -12.83 0.34
CA LEU A 403 -1.21 -13.39 1.64
C LEU A 403 -1.85 -12.63 2.79
N LYS A 404 -2.02 -11.32 2.62
CA LYS A 404 -2.68 -10.42 3.55
C LYS A 404 -3.67 -9.54 2.81
N GLU A 405 -4.75 -9.15 3.46
CA GLU A 405 -5.73 -8.26 2.85
C GLU A 405 -5.14 -6.84 2.66
N GLU A 406 -4.25 -6.45 3.54
CA GLU A 406 -3.56 -5.15 3.54
C GLU A 406 -2.52 -5.01 2.42
N ASP A 407 -2.28 -6.05 1.64
CA ASP A 407 -1.47 -5.96 0.41
C ASP A 407 -2.25 -5.30 -0.75
N GLN A 408 -3.56 -5.13 -0.61
CA GLN A 408 -4.41 -4.43 -1.58
C GLN A 408 -4.15 -2.93 -1.58
N PHE A 409 -4.13 -2.31 -2.76
CA PHE A 409 -4.24 -0.86 -2.87
C PHE A 409 -5.67 -0.38 -2.53
N ASP A 410 -5.86 0.94 -2.46
CA ASP A 410 -7.08 1.51 -1.93
C ASP A 410 -8.30 1.19 -2.81
N ARG A 411 -9.44 0.89 -2.17
CA ARG A 411 -10.67 0.47 -2.87
C ARG A 411 -11.73 1.56 -2.91
N TYR A 412 -11.44 2.75 -2.38
CA TYR A 412 -12.38 3.85 -2.43
C TYR A 412 -12.67 4.23 -3.88
N HIS A 413 -13.94 4.42 -4.19
CA HIS A 413 -14.43 4.72 -5.53
C HIS A 413 -15.22 6.02 -5.48
N ASN A 414 -14.58 7.11 -5.88
CA ASN A 414 -15.22 8.42 -5.97
C ASN A 414 -15.85 8.60 -7.37
N ASP A 415 -17.14 8.27 -7.47
CA ASP A 415 -17.89 8.27 -8.74
C ASP A 415 -17.86 9.63 -9.47
N GLY A 416 -17.93 10.74 -8.73
CA GLY A 416 -17.89 12.10 -9.28
C GLY A 416 -16.50 12.53 -9.74
N SER A 417 -15.44 12.19 -9.00
CA SER A 417 -14.06 12.53 -9.40
C SER A 417 -13.63 11.74 -10.63
N ILE A 418 -14.02 10.46 -10.70
CA ILE A 418 -13.80 9.63 -11.89
C ILE A 418 -14.61 10.16 -13.07
N GLY A 419 -15.90 10.51 -12.85
CA GLY A 419 -16.74 11.11 -13.89
C GLY A 419 -16.13 12.39 -14.46
N SER A 420 -15.73 13.32 -13.57
CA SER A 420 -15.10 14.58 -13.96
C SER A 420 -13.84 14.36 -14.81
N PHE A 421 -12.99 13.41 -14.43
CA PHE A 421 -11.80 13.04 -15.19
C PHE A 421 -12.14 12.55 -16.60
N PHE A 422 -13.20 11.75 -16.75
CA PHE A 422 -13.65 11.26 -18.06
C PHE A 422 -14.60 12.24 -18.79
N GLY A 423 -14.90 13.41 -18.23
CA GLY A 423 -15.82 14.39 -18.82
C GLY A 423 -17.27 13.89 -18.92
N ILE A 424 -17.73 13.18 -17.88
CA ILE A 424 -19.12 12.70 -17.68
C ILE A 424 -19.57 12.98 -16.25
N ASN A 425 -20.86 12.94 -15.97
CA ASN A 425 -21.39 13.29 -14.66
C ASN A 425 -20.95 12.33 -13.55
N LYS A 426 -21.15 11.02 -13.72
CA LYS A 426 -20.82 10.03 -12.68
C LYS A 426 -20.43 8.67 -13.25
N VAL A 427 -19.58 7.98 -12.50
CA VAL A 427 -19.22 6.57 -12.73
C VAL A 427 -19.58 5.74 -11.50
N PRO A 428 -20.83 5.29 -11.31
CA PRO A 428 -21.21 4.48 -10.16
C PRO A 428 -20.46 3.14 -10.11
N SER A 429 -20.16 2.63 -8.91
CA SER A 429 -19.55 1.31 -8.75
C SER A 429 -20.59 0.20 -8.57
N VAL A 430 -20.40 -0.93 -9.25
CA VAL A 430 -21.14 -2.19 -9.04
C VAL A 430 -20.21 -3.24 -8.44
N THR A 431 -20.62 -3.93 -7.38
CA THR A 431 -19.74 -4.92 -6.72
C THR A 431 -19.43 -6.10 -7.63
N ALA A 432 -18.15 -6.33 -7.91
CA ALA A 432 -17.67 -7.52 -8.61
C ALA A 432 -17.25 -8.62 -7.62
N THR A 433 -17.80 -9.83 -7.78
CA THR A 433 -17.52 -11.00 -6.92
C THR A 433 -16.55 -12.01 -7.52
N PHE A 434 -16.05 -11.75 -8.73
CA PHE A 434 -15.20 -12.64 -9.47
C PHE A 434 -14.15 -11.88 -10.28
N ASP A 435 -13.09 -12.58 -10.68
CA ASP A 435 -12.06 -12.01 -11.55
C ASP A 435 -12.55 -11.99 -13.01
N TYR A 436 -12.80 -10.79 -13.52
CA TYR A 436 -13.26 -10.54 -14.88
C TYR A 436 -12.14 -10.13 -15.86
N SER A 437 -10.86 -10.27 -15.47
CA SER A 437 -9.73 -9.96 -16.36
C SER A 437 -9.74 -10.80 -17.66
N GLY A 438 -10.33 -11.99 -17.63
CA GLY A 438 -10.48 -12.87 -18.79
C GLY A 438 -11.28 -12.29 -19.95
N ILE A 439 -12.11 -11.25 -19.72
CA ILE A 439 -12.87 -10.56 -20.79
C ILE A 439 -11.93 -9.91 -21.81
N SER A 440 -10.69 -9.59 -21.43
CA SER A 440 -9.67 -9.05 -22.35
C SER A 440 -9.19 -10.07 -23.39
N GLN A 441 -9.47 -11.36 -23.20
CA GLN A 441 -9.10 -12.44 -24.10
C GLN A 441 -10.23 -12.76 -25.07
N LYS A 442 -9.92 -13.52 -26.13
CA LYS A 442 -10.96 -14.03 -27.03
C LYS A 442 -11.90 -14.99 -26.28
N PRO A 443 -13.21 -14.96 -26.56
CA PRO A 443 -14.15 -15.91 -25.96
C PRO A 443 -13.79 -17.34 -26.40
N ILE A 444 -13.88 -18.29 -25.46
CA ILE A 444 -13.70 -19.72 -25.73
C ILE A 444 -14.91 -20.31 -26.48
N ALA A 445 -16.07 -19.67 -26.38
CA ALA A 445 -17.25 -19.98 -27.16
C ALA A 445 -18.11 -18.72 -27.37
N THR A 446 -18.78 -18.64 -28.52
CA THR A 446 -19.76 -17.60 -28.84
C THR A 446 -21.03 -18.24 -29.39
N GLY A 447 -22.17 -17.59 -29.19
CA GLY A 447 -23.45 -18.10 -29.68
C GLY A 447 -24.62 -17.22 -29.24
N LYS A 448 -25.85 -17.70 -29.46
CA LYS A 448 -27.07 -17.10 -28.90
C LYS A 448 -27.83 -18.18 -28.15
N PHE A 449 -27.37 -18.50 -26.94
CA PHE A 449 -27.93 -19.58 -26.14
C PHE A 449 -29.02 -19.03 -25.23
N ASN A 450 -30.29 -19.27 -25.54
CA ASN A 450 -31.43 -18.75 -24.76
C ASN A 450 -31.58 -19.53 -23.46
N VAL A 451 -31.20 -18.92 -22.34
CA VAL A 451 -31.23 -19.57 -21.04
C VAL A 451 -32.63 -19.46 -20.42
N ILE A 452 -33.22 -18.26 -20.40
CA ILE A 452 -34.57 -17.98 -19.87
C ILE A 452 -35.05 -16.57 -20.26
N ASP A 453 -36.35 -16.37 -20.51
CA ASP A 453 -37.00 -15.05 -20.69
C ASP A 453 -36.24 -14.08 -21.62
N ASP A 454 -35.80 -14.59 -22.78
CA ASP A 454 -34.99 -13.87 -23.79
C ASP A 454 -33.64 -13.34 -23.25
N THR A 455 -33.10 -14.04 -22.25
CA THR A 455 -31.74 -13.85 -21.73
C THR A 455 -30.84 -14.87 -22.39
N PHE A 456 -29.94 -14.37 -23.22
CA PHE A 456 -29.02 -15.16 -24.01
C PHE A 456 -27.62 -15.07 -23.42
N VAL A 457 -26.94 -16.22 -23.33
CA VAL A 457 -25.48 -16.24 -23.24
C VAL A 457 -24.93 -15.99 -24.64
N THR A 458 -24.15 -14.92 -24.79
CA THR A 458 -23.59 -14.48 -26.07
C THR A 458 -22.11 -14.84 -26.24
N GLY A 459 -21.39 -14.94 -25.12
CA GLY A 459 -19.98 -15.31 -25.09
C GLY A 459 -19.61 -15.99 -23.78
N ILE A 460 -18.63 -16.87 -23.85
CA ILE A 460 -18.00 -17.51 -22.69
C ILE A 460 -16.51 -17.19 -22.76
N TYR A 461 -15.97 -16.72 -21.65
CA TYR A 461 -14.57 -16.34 -21.49
C TYR A 461 -13.97 -17.10 -20.32
N ILE A 462 -12.64 -17.14 -20.28
CA ILE A 462 -11.92 -17.72 -19.17
C ILE A 462 -10.83 -16.77 -18.70
N SER A 463 -10.81 -16.50 -17.39
CA SER A 463 -9.64 -16.00 -16.72
C SER A 463 -8.80 -17.20 -16.29
N HIS A 464 -7.66 -17.38 -16.95
CA HIS A 464 -6.83 -18.58 -16.79
C HIS A 464 -6.30 -18.75 -15.36
N GLN A 465 -6.14 -20.00 -14.94
CA GLN A 465 -5.50 -20.37 -13.68
C GLN A 465 -4.02 -20.00 -13.64
N GLN A 466 -3.54 -19.73 -12.44
CA GLN A 466 -2.12 -19.62 -12.13
C GLN A 466 -1.81 -20.50 -10.91
N PRO A 467 -0.56 -20.92 -10.67
CA PRO A 467 -0.20 -21.67 -9.48
C PRO A 467 -0.80 -21.03 -8.20
N MET A 468 -1.56 -21.82 -7.42
CA MET A 468 -2.24 -21.36 -6.19
C MET A 468 -3.31 -20.27 -6.35
N ILE A 469 -3.70 -19.91 -7.58
CA ILE A 469 -4.68 -18.86 -7.90
C ILE A 469 -5.73 -19.43 -8.86
N ASN A 470 -6.98 -19.43 -8.40
CA ASN A 470 -8.08 -20.01 -9.18
C ASN A 470 -8.40 -19.17 -10.42
N GLY A 471 -8.77 -19.85 -11.50
CA GLY A 471 -9.33 -19.25 -12.70
C GLY A 471 -10.82 -19.00 -12.55
N THR A 472 -11.42 -18.33 -13.52
CA THR A 472 -12.84 -17.98 -13.53
C THR A 472 -13.42 -18.21 -14.92
N LEU A 473 -14.53 -18.96 -15.01
CA LEU A 473 -15.37 -18.96 -16.21
C LEU A 473 -16.30 -17.76 -16.15
N ILE A 474 -16.37 -17.00 -17.23
CA ILE A 474 -17.14 -15.75 -17.31
C ILE A 474 -18.13 -15.89 -18.46
N PHE A 475 -19.38 -15.57 -18.21
CA PHE A 475 -20.46 -15.66 -19.18
C PHE A 475 -20.98 -14.26 -19.45
N GLU A 476 -21.05 -13.91 -20.73
CA GLU A 476 -21.65 -12.66 -21.22
C GLU A 476 -23.13 -12.88 -21.49
N PHE A 477 -23.94 -11.95 -21.01
CA PHE A 477 -25.38 -11.92 -21.16
C PHE A 477 -25.84 -10.64 -21.85
N ASN A 478 -26.89 -10.75 -22.65
CA ASN A 478 -27.54 -9.59 -23.27
C ASN A 478 -28.39 -8.76 -22.28
N LYS A 479 -28.84 -9.36 -21.17
CA LYS A 479 -29.67 -8.74 -20.12
C LYS A 479 -29.07 -9.04 -18.74
N ASN A 480 -29.44 -8.22 -17.75
CA ASN A 480 -29.07 -8.48 -16.36
C ASN A 480 -29.71 -9.80 -15.90
N SER A 481 -28.90 -10.79 -15.57
CA SER A 481 -29.42 -12.08 -15.10
C SER A 481 -29.87 -12.07 -13.63
N ASP A 482 -29.48 -11.05 -12.86
CA ASP A 482 -29.79 -10.98 -11.42
C ASP A 482 -31.28 -10.79 -11.15
N ASP A 483 -31.98 -10.14 -12.07
CA ASP A 483 -33.44 -9.95 -12.02
C ASP A 483 -34.21 -11.29 -12.16
N ILE A 484 -33.54 -12.31 -12.71
CA ILE A 484 -34.13 -13.62 -13.03
C ILE A 484 -33.76 -14.68 -12.01
N VAL A 485 -32.53 -14.60 -11.47
CA VAL A 485 -32.04 -15.53 -10.46
C VAL A 485 -32.78 -15.27 -9.15
N ASN A 486 -33.50 -16.28 -8.65
CA ASN A 486 -34.19 -16.21 -7.36
C ASN A 486 -33.91 -17.41 -6.44
N TRP A 487 -33.07 -17.16 -5.43
CA TRP A 487 -32.60 -18.18 -4.49
C TRP A 487 -33.70 -18.69 -3.56
N THR A 488 -34.66 -17.83 -3.20
CA THR A 488 -35.83 -18.21 -2.40
C THR A 488 -36.80 -19.09 -3.18
N SER A 489 -36.90 -18.89 -4.50
CA SER A 489 -37.74 -19.70 -5.39
C SER A 489 -36.96 -20.78 -6.18
N LYS A 490 -35.76 -21.17 -5.73
CA LYS A 490 -34.88 -22.19 -6.40
C LYS A 490 -34.65 -21.96 -7.90
N LYS A 491 -34.66 -20.70 -8.34
CA LYS A 491 -34.35 -20.26 -9.71
C LYS A 491 -32.88 -19.89 -9.81
N ARG A 492 -32.05 -20.72 -10.44
CA ARG A 492 -30.58 -20.57 -10.42
C ARG A 492 -29.97 -20.84 -11.79
N MET A 493 -29.01 -20.02 -12.20
CA MET A 493 -28.13 -20.42 -13.29
C MET A 493 -27.04 -21.35 -12.74
N PHE A 494 -26.72 -22.38 -13.52
CA PHE A 494 -25.68 -23.34 -13.19
C PHE A 494 -24.73 -23.56 -14.36
N THR A 495 -23.55 -24.06 -14.04
CA THR A 495 -22.64 -24.69 -15.00
C THR A 495 -22.13 -26.02 -14.44
N HIS A 496 -22.25 -27.08 -15.24
CA HIS A 496 -21.57 -28.35 -15.01
C HIS A 496 -20.26 -28.36 -15.77
N ILE A 497 -19.16 -28.63 -15.06
CA ILE A 497 -17.83 -28.72 -15.63
C ILE A 497 -17.46 -30.20 -15.68
N TYR A 498 -17.27 -30.74 -16.88
CA TYR A 498 -16.89 -32.13 -17.10
C TYR A 498 -15.38 -32.23 -17.28
N LEU A 499 -14.77 -33.10 -16.48
CA LEU A 499 -13.33 -33.35 -16.51
C LEU A 499 -12.99 -34.58 -17.35
N LYS A 500 -11.78 -34.60 -17.91
CA LYS A 500 -11.24 -35.73 -18.72
C LYS A 500 -11.25 -37.07 -17.98
N ASN A 501 -11.24 -37.06 -16.65
CA ASN A 501 -11.32 -38.26 -15.81
C ASN A 501 -12.77 -38.74 -15.53
N GLY A 502 -13.77 -38.17 -16.20
CA GLY A 502 -15.18 -38.52 -16.06
C GLY A 502 -15.89 -37.89 -14.87
N LYS A 503 -15.20 -37.14 -13.99
CA LYS A 503 -15.85 -36.40 -12.91
C LYS A 503 -16.56 -35.15 -13.44
N SER A 504 -17.73 -34.85 -12.91
CA SER A 504 -18.45 -33.60 -13.17
C SER A 504 -18.60 -32.77 -11.91
N ILE A 505 -18.45 -31.46 -12.03
CA ILE A 505 -18.58 -30.52 -10.91
C ILE A 505 -19.58 -29.44 -11.28
N THR A 506 -20.65 -29.32 -10.49
CA THR A 506 -21.65 -28.25 -10.64
C THR A 506 -21.24 -27.01 -9.87
N ARG A 507 -21.46 -25.85 -10.48
CA ARG A 507 -21.32 -24.54 -9.86
C ARG A 507 -22.53 -23.68 -10.22
N TYR A 508 -22.87 -22.76 -9.33
CA TYR A 508 -23.98 -21.83 -9.51
C TYR A 508 -23.45 -20.40 -9.60
N PHE A 509 -24.12 -19.56 -10.38
CA PHE A 509 -23.78 -18.16 -10.56
C PHE A 509 -24.22 -17.34 -9.34
N SER A 510 -23.46 -16.29 -9.00
CA SER A 510 -23.90 -15.31 -7.99
C SER A 510 -24.92 -14.31 -8.57
N ARG A 511 -25.79 -13.75 -7.72
CA ARG A 511 -26.71 -12.62 -8.03
C ARG A 511 -26.02 -11.26 -8.21
N LEU A 512 -24.77 -11.26 -8.67
CA LEU A 512 -23.94 -10.06 -8.74
C LEU A 512 -23.23 -10.02 -10.10
N THR A 513 -24.04 -9.90 -11.16
CA THR A 513 -23.52 -9.59 -12.48
C THR A 513 -22.95 -8.18 -12.53
N ILE A 514 -22.00 -7.98 -13.43
CA ILE A 514 -21.32 -6.71 -13.62
C ILE A 514 -21.65 -6.13 -15.00
N PRO A 515 -21.92 -4.81 -15.11
CA PRO A 515 -22.14 -4.16 -16.40
C PRO A 515 -20.81 -3.70 -17.01
N LEU A 516 -20.57 -4.07 -18.26
CA LEU A 516 -19.45 -3.61 -19.08
C LEU A 516 -19.90 -3.57 -20.56
N PHE A 517 -19.53 -2.54 -21.32
CA PHE A 517 -19.86 -2.41 -22.75
C PHE A 517 -21.36 -2.60 -23.08
N ASN A 518 -22.26 -2.14 -22.22
CA ASN A 518 -23.72 -2.36 -22.32
C ASN A 518 -24.12 -3.84 -22.40
N ARG A 519 -23.28 -4.72 -21.84
CA ARG A 519 -23.52 -6.15 -21.59
C ARG A 519 -23.42 -6.43 -20.10
N PHE A 520 -23.88 -7.61 -19.70
CA PHE A 520 -23.78 -8.09 -18.32
C PHE A 520 -22.88 -9.32 -18.27
N TYR A 521 -22.07 -9.43 -17.23
CA TYR A 521 -21.17 -10.56 -17.07
C TYR A 521 -21.38 -11.24 -15.73
N GLY A 522 -21.47 -12.56 -15.73
CA GLY A 522 -21.52 -13.40 -14.53
C GLY A 522 -20.35 -14.37 -14.50
N GLY A 523 -19.77 -14.60 -13.32
CA GLY A 523 -18.57 -15.42 -13.16
C GLY A 523 -18.73 -16.59 -12.21
N VAL A 524 -18.01 -17.67 -12.52
CA VAL A 524 -17.91 -18.89 -11.72
C VAL A 524 -16.44 -19.23 -11.50
N ALA A 525 -16.01 -19.22 -10.24
CA ALA A 525 -14.63 -19.57 -9.89
C ALA A 525 -14.36 -21.07 -10.04
N LEU A 526 -13.26 -21.42 -10.70
CA LEU A 526 -12.77 -22.78 -10.92
C LEU A 526 -12.02 -23.34 -9.69
N ARG A 527 -12.57 -23.14 -8.49
CA ARG A 527 -11.93 -23.58 -7.24
C ARG A 527 -11.82 -25.10 -7.17
N GLY A 528 -10.59 -25.60 -6.99
CA GLY A 528 -10.30 -27.03 -6.87
C GLY A 528 -10.42 -27.82 -8.18
N ILE A 529 -10.42 -27.12 -9.32
CA ILE A 529 -10.50 -27.71 -10.66
C ILE A 529 -9.19 -27.36 -11.37
N ASP A 530 -8.48 -28.32 -11.95
CA ASP A 530 -7.39 -28.02 -12.88
C ASP A 530 -8.00 -27.69 -14.24
N GLU A 531 -7.76 -26.48 -14.72
CA GLU A 531 -8.27 -25.99 -16.01
C GLU A 531 -7.90 -26.92 -17.17
N ASN A 532 -6.70 -27.51 -17.16
CA ASN A 532 -6.24 -28.40 -18.23
C ASN A 532 -6.98 -29.74 -18.27
N GLN A 533 -7.71 -30.08 -17.20
CA GLN A 533 -8.53 -31.27 -17.09
C GLN A 533 -9.95 -31.04 -17.58
N ILE A 534 -10.36 -29.81 -17.87
CA ILE A 534 -11.71 -29.52 -18.38
C ILE A 534 -11.81 -30.05 -19.82
N GLN A 535 -12.84 -30.85 -20.08
CA GLN A 535 -13.15 -31.43 -21.39
C GLN A 535 -14.31 -30.70 -22.06
N SER A 536 -15.33 -30.37 -21.27
CA SER A 536 -16.50 -29.65 -21.73
C SER A 536 -17.19 -28.97 -20.56
N ILE A 537 -17.99 -27.96 -20.89
CA ILE A 537 -18.88 -27.29 -19.95
C ILE A 537 -20.31 -27.42 -20.44
N SER A 538 -21.22 -27.62 -19.51
CA SER A 538 -22.65 -27.48 -19.73
C SER A 538 -23.16 -26.32 -18.88
N PHE A 539 -24.12 -25.56 -19.37
CA PHE A 539 -24.74 -24.49 -18.60
C PHE A 539 -26.22 -24.36 -18.96
N GLY A 540 -26.99 -23.82 -18.03
CA GLY A 540 -28.42 -23.65 -18.20
C GLY A 540 -29.05 -22.99 -16.98
N PHE A 541 -30.38 -23.06 -16.94
CA PHE A 541 -31.19 -22.53 -15.86
C PHE A 541 -31.89 -23.65 -15.11
N GLU A 542 -31.88 -23.59 -13.79
CA GLU A 542 -32.64 -24.49 -12.92
C GLU A 542 -33.85 -23.72 -12.39
N ASP A 543 -35.03 -24.31 -12.53
CA ASP A 543 -36.30 -23.78 -12.01
C ASP A 543 -36.96 -24.85 -11.13
N ASN A 544 -37.06 -24.60 -9.82
CA ASN A 544 -37.59 -25.57 -8.84
C ASN A 544 -36.92 -26.95 -8.86
N GLY A 545 -35.61 -27.01 -9.17
CA GLY A 545 -34.86 -28.27 -9.22
C GLY A 545 -34.87 -28.97 -10.58
N VAL A 546 -35.52 -28.38 -11.59
CA VAL A 546 -35.57 -28.92 -12.96
C VAL A 546 -34.66 -28.07 -13.85
N ALA A 547 -33.66 -28.71 -14.46
CA ALA A 547 -32.80 -28.07 -15.44
C ALA A 547 -33.58 -27.80 -16.75
N LYS A 548 -33.49 -26.56 -17.23
CA LYS A 548 -34.08 -26.04 -18.47
C LYS A 548 -32.97 -25.40 -19.31
N SER A 549 -33.15 -25.43 -20.64
CA SER A 549 -32.27 -24.76 -21.60
C SER A 549 -30.79 -25.10 -21.42
N VAL A 550 -30.48 -26.40 -21.42
CA VAL A 550 -29.12 -26.91 -21.17
C VAL A 550 -28.31 -26.93 -22.46
N TYR A 551 -27.20 -26.21 -22.48
CA TYR A 551 -26.28 -26.13 -23.61
C TYR A 551 -24.94 -26.75 -23.25
N ASN A 552 -24.35 -27.50 -24.19
CA ASN A 552 -23.06 -28.16 -24.02
C ASN A 552 -22.02 -27.55 -24.96
N ILE A 553 -20.88 -27.16 -24.41
CA ILE A 553 -19.74 -26.59 -25.13
C ILE A 553 -18.54 -27.49 -24.87
N LYS A 554 -17.93 -28.00 -25.95
CA LYS A 554 -16.66 -28.72 -25.87
C LYS A 554 -15.53 -27.70 -25.90
N LEU A 555 -14.59 -27.81 -24.95
CA LEU A 555 -13.47 -26.87 -24.78
C LEU A 555 -12.17 -27.45 -25.34
#